data_AF-F7UZJ5-F1
#
_entry.id   AF-F7UZJ5-F1
#
_cell.length_a   1.000
_cell.length_b   1.000
_cell.length_c   1.000
_cell.angle_alpha   90.00
_cell.angle_beta   90.00
_cell.angle_gamma   90.00
#
_symmetry.space_group_name_H-M   'P 1'
#
loop_
_entity.id
_entity.type
_entity.pdbx_description
1 polymer ?
#
loop_
_entity_poly.entity_id
_entity_poly.type
_entity_poly.pdbx_seq_one_letter_code
_entity_poly.pdbx_strand_id
1 'polypeptide(L)'
;MIACALAATLACTTIGGCSAAPNAGAGSDDATRIAKTLVKTASNDLVLSDLDLDPENSPVTISSDDPTYADFIQDLKDHSGLDIESVTMQVRVTSSTGAVLGAGSADSTQYIYTVESLNAVAGSHDISYTEKDGFK
;
A
#
# COMPACT_ATOMS: atom_id res chain seq x y z
N MET A 1 -2.07 0.42 -54.25
CA MET A 1 -0.86 0.20 -53.43
C MET A 1 -1.34 0.02 -52.00
N ILE A 2 -0.96 -0.95 -51.18
CA ILE A 2 -0.25 -2.24 -51.28
C ILE A 2 -0.75 -2.99 -50.02
N ALA A 3 -0.99 -4.30 -50.15
CA ALA A 3 -1.38 -5.19 -49.05
C ALA A 3 -0.19 -5.60 -48.17
N CYS A 4 -0.43 -5.95 -46.90
CA CYS A 4 0.33 -6.94 -46.08
C CYS A 4 -0.28 -6.94 -44.65
N ALA A 5 -1.19 -7.84 -44.26
CA ALA A 5 -1.00 -9.23 -43.86
C ALA A 5 -0.07 -9.42 -42.63
N LEU A 6 -0.66 -9.76 -41.47
CA LEU A 6 -0.15 -10.86 -40.64
C LEU A 6 -1.26 -11.42 -39.74
N ALA A 7 -1.75 -12.60 -40.10
CA ALA A 7 -2.47 -13.50 -39.21
C ALA A 7 -1.43 -14.34 -38.46
N ALA A 8 -1.55 -14.43 -37.14
CA ALA A 8 -0.89 -15.47 -36.34
C ALA A 8 -1.97 -16.33 -35.69
N THR A 9 -2.20 -17.46 -36.32
CA THR A 9 -2.94 -18.63 -35.81
C THR A 9 -2.26 -19.14 -34.54
N LEU A 10 -2.94 -19.07 -33.39
CA LEU A 10 -2.58 -19.92 -32.24
C LEU A 10 -3.51 -21.13 -32.25
N ALA A 11 -2.97 -22.24 -32.74
CA ALA A 11 -3.65 -23.49 -32.96
C ALA A 11 -4.12 -24.13 -31.65
N CYS A 12 -5.38 -24.56 -31.61
CA CYS A 12 -5.80 -25.64 -30.73
C CYS A 12 -5.20 -26.95 -31.24
N THR A 13 -4.27 -27.53 -30.49
CA THR A 13 -3.93 -28.95 -30.59
C THR A 13 -4.13 -29.58 -29.22
N THR A 14 -5.17 -30.40 -29.11
CA THR A 14 -5.34 -31.40 -28.07
C THR A 14 -4.26 -32.47 -28.20
N ILE A 15 -3.59 -32.86 -27.12
CA ILE A 15 -3.13 -34.23 -26.79
C ILE A 15 -2.63 -34.19 -25.33
N GLY A 16 -3.12 -35.13 -24.51
CA GLY A 16 -2.73 -35.27 -23.12
C GLY A 16 -1.25 -35.59 -22.95
N GLY A 17 -0.67 -35.00 -21.91
CA GLY A 17 0.69 -35.26 -21.45
C GLY A 17 0.91 -34.48 -20.17
N CYS A 18 1.05 -35.19 -19.06
CA CYS A 18 1.41 -34.65 -17.76
C CYS A 18 2.60 -33.68 -17.90
N SER A 19 2.39 -32.41 -17.60
CA SER A 19 3.45 -31.43 -17.40
C SER A 19 2.91 -30.42 -16.40
N ALA A 20 3.57 -30.41 -15.25
CA ALA A 20 3.25 -29.62 -14.07
C ALA A 20 2.75 -28.23 -14.44
N ALA A 21 1.53 -27.91 -14.00
CA ALA A 21 1.14 -26.51 -13.85
C ALA A 21 2.17 -25.86 -12.90
N PRO A 22 2.81 -24.75 -13.30
CA PRO A 22 3.72 -24.05 -12.41
C PRO A 22 2.92 -23.62 -11.18
N ASN A 23 3.46 -23.96 -10.01
CA ASN A 23 2.94 -23.65 -8.68
C ASN A 23 2.23 -22.28 -8.62
N ALA A 24 0.91 -22.29 -8.69
CA ALA A 24 0.07 -21.22 -8.16
C ALA A 24 0.02 -21.35 -6.63
N GLY A 25 1.13 -20.98 -5.98
CA GLY A 25 1.24 -21.13 -4.52
C GLY A 25 2.33 -20.32 -3.84
N ALA A 26 3.13 -19.52 -4.56
CA ALA A 26 4.18 -18.68 -3.97
C ALA A 26 3.83 -17.18 -3.90
N GLY A 27 2.82 -16.72 -4.65
CA GLY A 27 2.50 -15.30 -4.77
C GLY A 27 1.77 -14.69 -3.56
N SER A 28 1.02 -15.49 -2.79
CA SER A 28 0.24 -14.98 -1.64
C SER A 28 1.14 -14.58 -0.48
N ASP A 29 2.17 -15.39 -0.18
CA ASP A 29 3.08 -15.13 0.94
C ASP A 29 3.94 -13.89 0.67
N ASP A 30 4.41 -13.71 -0.57
CA ASP A 30 5.18 -12.53 -0.98
C ASP A 30 4.32 -11.28 -1.00
N ALA A 31 3.12 -11.31 -1.57
CA ALA A 31 2.19 -10.19 -1.54
C ALA A 31 1.81 -9.80 -0.09
N THR A 32 1.53 -10.78 0.77
CA THR A 32 1.31 -10.55 2.20
C THR A 32 2.53 -9.93 2.88
N ARG A 33 3.75 -10.38 2.57
CA ARG A 33 5.00 -9.83 3.13
C ARG A 33 5.22 -8.39 2.69
N ILE A 34 4.99 -8.10 1.40
CA ILE A 34 5.07 -6.77 0.81
C ILE A 34 4.03 -5.85 1.47
N ALA A 35 2.78 -6.29 1.60
CA ALA A 35 1.71 -5.56 2.27
C ALA A 35 2.09 -5.20 3.72
N LYS A 36 2.63 -6.17 4.47
CA LYS A 36 3.11 -5.95 5.85
C LYS A 36 4.21 -4.91 5.92
N THR A 37 5.19 -4.99 5.02
CA THR A 37 6.27 -4.01 4.95
C THR A 37 5.70 -2.63 4.64
N LEU A 38 4.85 -2.49 3.61
CA LEU A 38 4.24 -1.22 3.22
C LEU A 38 3.42 -0.59 4.34
N VAL A 39 2.50 -1.34 4.94
CA VAL A 39 1.65 -0.82 6.04
C VAL A 39 2.50 -0.39 7.23
N LYS A 40 3.53 -1.17 7.58
CA LYS A 40 4.42 -0.84 8.70
C LYS A 40 5.27 0.39 8.41
N THR A 41 5.86 0.49 7.22
CA THR A 41 6.66 1.64 6.81
C THR A 41 5.78 2.88 6.71
N ALA A 42 4.64 2.81 6.03
CA ALA A 42 3.69 3.93 5.95
C ALA A 42 3.22 4.41 7.33
N SER A 43 2.93 3.49 8.26
CA SER A 43 2.55 3.85 9.63
C SER A 43 3.71 4.52 10.39
N ASN A 44 4.96 4.13 10.12
CA ASN A 44 6.12 4.77 10.73
C ASN A 44 6.38 6.16 10.14
N ASP A 45 6.32 6.27 8.82
CA ASP A 45 6.51 7.51 8.08
C ASP A 45 5.42 8.53 8.43
N LEU A 46 4.15 8.13 8.54
CA LEU A 46 3.04 9.02 8.94
C LEU A 46 3.27 9.71 10.30
N VAL A 47 3.98 9.06 11.21
CA VAL A 47 4.32 9.63 12.53
C VAL A 47 5.48 10.61 12.44
N LEU A 48 6.37 10.44 11.45
CA LEU A 48 7.57 11.26 11.26
C LEU A 48 7.36 12.40 10.25
N SER A 49 6.41 12.24 9.33
CA SER A 49 6.10 13.19 8.28
C SER A 49 5.15 14.28 8.79
N ASP A 50 5.48 15.52 8.44
CA ASP A 50 4.64 16.69 8.73
C ASP A 50 3.65 16.92 7.57
N LEU A 51 2.68 16.02 7.45
CA LEU A 51 1.67 16.05 6.38
C LEU A 51 0.46 16.95 6.69
N ASP A 52 0.49 17.66 7.82
CA ASP A 52 -0.62 18.50 8.32
C ASP A 52 -1.97 17.74 8.38
N LEU A 53 -1.91 16.46 8.77
CA LEU A 53 -3.09 15.60 8.87
C LEU A 53 -3.82 15.86 10.17
N ASP A 54 -5.10 16.24 10.06
CA ASP A 54 -5.94 16.58 11.20
C ASP A 54 -7.11 15.58 11.40
N PRO A 55 -7.48 15.23 12.65
CA PRO A 55 -8.64 14.38 12.93
C PRO A 55 -9.97 14.91 12.37
N GLU A 56 -10.15 16.22 12.20
CA GLU A 56 -11.35 16.82 11.60
C GLU A 56 -11.53 16.44 10.12
N ASN A 57 -10.41 16.16 9.43
CA ASN A 57 -10.39 15.76 8.03
C ASN A 57 -10.29 14.23 7.84
N SER A 58 -10.43 13.46 8.93
CA SER A 58 -10.33 12.01 8.89
C SER A 58 -11.62 11.32 8.39
N PRO A 59 -11.53 10.22 7.60
CA PRO A 59 -10.32 9.60 7.06
C PRO A 59 -9.73 10.37 5.88
N VAL A 60 -8.40 10.43 5.81
CA VAL A 60 -7.65 11.08 4.73
C VAL A 60 -7.23 10.04 3.71
N THR A 61 -7.41 10.35 2.42
CA THR A 61 -6.91 9.50 1.32
C THR A 61 -5.57 10.02 0.84
N ILE A 62 -4.51 9.23 1.02
CA ILE A 62 -3.18 9.52 0.50
C ILE A 62 -2.98 8.67 -0.74
N SER A 63 -2.70 9.31 -1.88
CA SER A 63 -2.49 8.63 -3.17
C SER A 63 -1.23 9.13 -3.86
N SER A 64 -0.55 8.24 -4.59
CA SER A 64 0.53 8.59 -5.50
C SER A 64 0.09 9.49 -6.66
N ASP A 65 -1.21 9.56 -6.94
CA ASP A 65 -1.78 10.44 -7.97
C ASP A 65 -1.94 11.90 -7.49
N ASP A 66 -1.87 12.14 -6.19
CA ASP A 66 -1.98 13.48 -5.61
C ASP A 66 -0.58 14.05 -5.34
N PRO A 67 -0.19 15.14 -6.02
CA PRO A 67 1.14 15.73 -5.86
C PRO A 67 1.41 16.26 -4.45
N THR A 68 0.37 16.52 -3.64
CA THR A 68 0.50 16.93 -2.24
C THR A 68 1.27 15.89 -1.42
N TYR A 69 1.14 14.62 -1.76
CA TYR A 69 1.78 13.52 -1.03
C TYR A 69 3.03 12.98 -1.73
N ALA A 70 3.53 13.66 -2.78
CA ALA A 70 4.63 13.15 -3.59
C ALA A 70 5.89 12.84 -2.76
N ASP A 71 6.26 13.75 -1.84
CA ASP A 71 7.44 13.57 -0.98
C ASP A 71 7.25 12.39 -0.01
N PHE A 72 6.07 12.27 0.61
CA PHE A 72 5.77 11.13 1.47
C PHE A 72 5.78 9.79 0.71
N ILE A 73 5.23 9.76 -0.50
CA ILE A 73 5.24 8.55 -1.34
C ILE A 73 6.66 8.22 -1.81
N GLN A 74 7.50 9.22 -2.05
CA GLN A 74 8.93 9.04 -2.34
C GLN A 74 9.66 8.43 -1.13
N ASP A 75 9.49 8.99 0.06
CA ASP A 75 10.08 8.48 1.30
C ASP A 75 9.61 7.05 1.60
N LEU A 76 8.32 6.77 1.38
CA LEU A 76 7.76 5.42 1.53
C LEU A 76 8.46 4.41 0.60
N LYS A 77 8.78 4.79 -0.64
CA LYS A 77 9.54 3.94 -1.57
C LYS A 77 10.95 3.70 -1.05
N ASP A 78 11.62 4.77 -0.65
CA ASP A 78 13.02 4.71 -0.20
C ASP A 78 13.16 3.89 1.10
N HIS A 79 12.25 4.05 2.06
CA HIS A 79 12.26 3.34 3.34
C HIS A 79 11.76 1.89 3.23
N SER A 80 10.81 1.61 2.33
CA SER A 80 10.32 0.25 2.13
C SER A 80 11.25 -0.60 1.26
N GLY A 81 12.05 0.05 0.38
CA GLY A 81 12.90 -0.62 -0.60
C GLY A 81 12.10 -1.39 -1.66
N LEU A 82 10.83 -1.03 -1.87
CA LEU A 82 9.92 -1.67 -2.82
C LEU A 82 9.78 -0.81 -4.08
N ASP A 83 9.61 -1.50 -5.21
CA ASP A 83 9.33 -0.85 -6.51
C ASP A 83 7.84 -0.50 -6.61
N ILE A 84 7.41 0.54 -5.88
CA ILE A 84 6.01 0.96 -5.83
C ILE A 84 5.67 1.76 -7.09
N GLU A 85 4.83 1.18 -7.95
CA GLU A 85 4.31 1.83 -9.16
C GLU A 85 3.14 2.76 -8.83
N SER A 86 2.23 2.30 -7.97
CA SER A 86 1.10 3.10 -7.49
C SER A 86 0.73 2.71 -6.06
N VAL A 87 0.19 3.65 -5.30
CA VAL A 87 -0.31 3.40 -3.95
C VAL A 87 -1.44 4.37 -3.61
N THR A 88 -2.46 3.84 -2.97
CA THR A 88 -3.58 4.58 -2.39
C THR A 88 -3.87 3.99 -1.02
N MET A 89 -3.89 4.83 0.01
CA MET A 89 -4.19 4.42 1.38
C MET A 89 -5.23 5.35 2.02
N GLN A 90 -6.08 4.76 2.87
CA GLN A 90 -6.94 5.53 3.77
C GLN A 90 -6.33 5.53 5.16
N VAL A 91 -6.12 6.73 5.69
CA VAL A 91 -5.54 6.96 7.00
C VAL A 91 -6.60 7.58 7.91
N ARG A 92 -6.92 6.86 8.98
CA ARG A 92 -7.68 7.40 10.10
C ARG A 92 -6.75 8.18 11.00
N VAL A 93 -7.13 9.41 11.31
CA VAL A 93 -6.41 10.32 12.20
C VAL A 93 -7.28 10.50 13.44
N THR A 94 -6.73 10.22 14.61
CA THR A 94 -7.42 10.47 15.89
C THR A 94 -6.50 11.22 16.82
N SER A 95 -7.06 12.06 17.68
CA SER A 95 -6.29 12.74 18.72
C SER A 95 -6.51 12.05 20.06
N SER A 96 -5.45 11.76 20.78
CA SER A 96 -5.50 11.34 22.18
C SER A 96 -4.86 12.40 23.05
N THR A 97 -5.59 12.83 24.09
CA THR A 97 -5.03 13.68 25.14
C THR A 97 -4.65 12.76 26.30
N GLY A 98 -3.34 12.60 26.54
CA GLY A 98 -2.87 11.79 27.64
C GLY A 98 -3.18 12.47 28.98
N ALA A 99 -3.80 11.75 29.93
CA ALA A 99 -3.94 12.24 31.29
C ALA A 99 -2.56 12.36 31.95
N VAL A 100 -2.10 13.59 32.21
CA VAL A 100 -0.81 13.83 32.85
C VAL A 100 -0.95 13.60 34.37
N LEU A 101 -0.33 12.54 34.89
CA LEU A 101 -0.17 12.32 36.33
C LEU A 101 0.98 13.19 36.86
N GLY A 102 0.81 14.52 36.88
CA GLY A 102 1.82 15.45 37.40
C GLY A 102 1.40 16.91 37.26
N ALA A 103 1.30 17.61 38.40
CA ALA A 103 0.95 19.02 38.44
C ALA A 103 1.98 19.88 37.68
N GLY A 104 1.62 20.36 36.48
CA GLY A 104 2.34 21.43 35.80
C GLY A 104 2.88 21.14 34.39
N SER A 105 2.55 20.02 33.75
CA SER A 105 2.93 19.79 32.34
C SER A 105 1.71 20.01 31.44
N ALA A 106 1.88 20.78 30.36
CA ALA A 106 0.82 21.03 29.39
C ALA A 106 0.29 19.70 28.81
N ASP A 107 -1.02 19.62 28.58
CA ASP A 107 -1.64 18.50 27.89
C ASP A 107 -1.02 18.38 26.49
N SER A 108 -0.21 17.34 26.25
CA SER A 108 0.31 17.05 24.92
C SER A 108 -0.74 16.26 24.15
N THR A 109 -1.46 16.91 23.24
CA THR A 109 -2.29 16.22 22.25
C THR A 109 -1.39 15.40 21.34
N GLN A 110 -1.63 14.09 21.29
CA GLN A 110 -0.93 13.16 20.41
C GLN A 110 -1.87 12.74 19.29
N TYR A 111 -1.45 12.93 18.05
CA TYR A 111 -2.14 12.38 16.90
C TYR A 111 -1.74 10.93 16.69
N ILE A 112 -2.73 10.08 16.44
CA ILE A 112 -2.62 8.66 16.20
C ILE A 112 -3.10 8.43 14.76
N TYR A 113 -2.22 7.88 13.94
CA TYR A 113 -2.46 7.57 12.55
C TYR A 113 -2.64 6.06 12.38
N THR A 114 -3.76 5.65 11.79
CA THR A 114 -4.08 4.24 11.52
C THR A 114 -4.35 4.06 10.03
N VAL A 115 -3.59 3.19 9.37
CA VAL A 115 -3.86 2.79 7.98
C VAL A 115 -5.05 1.83 7.98
N GLU A 116 -6.21 2.27 7.50
CA GLU A 116 -7.44 1.46 7.46
C GLU A 116 -7.49 0.56 6.23
N SER A 117 -6.97 1.05 5.11
CA SER A 117 -6.85 0.29 3.87
C SER A 117 -5.66 0.77 3.07
N LEU A 118 -5.03 -0.14 2.33
CA LEU A 118 -3.94 0.14 1.41
C LEU A 118 -4.09 -0.71 0.16
N ASN A 119 -4.10 -0.04 -0.99
CA ASN A 119 -4.06 -0.65 -2.31
C ASN A 119 -2.80 -0.15 -3.00
N ALA A 120 -1.95 -1.05 -3.46
CA ALA A 120 -0.71 -0.67 -4.14
C ALA A 120 -0.36 -1.67 -5.23
N VAL A 121 0.43 -1.22 -6.19
CA VAL A 121 1.12 -2.10 -7.14
C VAL A 121 2.60 -1.95 -6.87
N ALA A 122 3.25 -3.06 -6.49
CA ALA A 122 4.68 -3.10 -6.19
C ALA A 122 5.35 -4.17 -7.05
N GLY A 123 6.06 -3.73 -8.11
CA GLY A 123 6.57 -4.61 -9.16
C GLY A 123 5.45 -5.46 -9.76
N SER A 124 5.60 -6.79 -9.77
CA SER A 124 4.59 -7.71 -10.32
C SER A 124 3.45 -8.07 -9.35
N HIS A 125 3.31 -7.37 -8.22
CA HIS A 125 2.36 -7.73 -7.17
C HIS A 125 1.30 -6.66 -6.97
N ASP A 126 0.04 -7.06 -7.14
CA ASP A 126 -1.12 -6.31 -6.67
C ASP A 126 -1.29 -6.53 -5.16
N ILE A 127 -1.20 -5.45 -4.40
CA ILE A 127 -1.29 -5.43 -2.95
C ILE A 127 -2.63 -4.85 -2.53
N SER A 128 -3.34 -5.57 -1.68
CA SER A 128 -4.57 -5.12 -1.06
C SER A 128 -4.56 -5.47 0.42
N TYR A 129 -4.84 -4.47 1.25
CA TYR A 129 -4.92 -4.59 2.69
C TYR A 129 -6.13 -3.80 3.20
N THR A 130 -6.84 -4.39 4.15
CA THR A 130 -7.81 -3.69 4.99
C THR A 130 -7.56 -4.08 6.44
N GLU A 131 -7.70 -3.13 7.37
CA GLU A 131 -7.54 -3.41 8.80
C GLU A 131 -8.48 -4.53 9.26
N LYS A 132 -9.72 -4.50 8.76
CA LYS A 132 -10.78 -5.48 9.08
C LYS A 132 -10.41 -6.90 8.66
N ASP A 133 -9.82 -7.06 7.48
CA ASP A 133 -9.53 -8.38 6.92
C ASP A 133 -8.11 -8.85 7.27
N GLY A 134 -7.25 -7.93 7.69
CA GLY A 134 -5.82 -8.15 7.92
C GLY A 134 -5.05 -8.34 6.62
N PHE A 135 -3.86 -8.92 6.72
CA PHE A 135 -3.06 -9.28 5.55
C PHE A 135 -3.58 -10.57 4.92
N LYS A 136 -3.82 -10.55 3.62
CA LYS A 136 -4.35 -11.67 2.82
C LYS A 136 -3.31 -12.17 1.83
#